data_AF-A0A9D2RZL6-F1
#
_entry.id   AF-A0A9D2RZL6-F1
#
_cell.length_a   1.000
_cell.length_b   1.000
_cell.length_c   1.000
_cell.angle_alpha   90.00
_cell.angle_beta   90.00
_cell.angle_gamma   90.00
#
_symmetry.space_group_name_H-M   'P 1'
#
loop_
_entity.id
_entity.type
_entity.pdbx_description
1 polymer ?
#
loop_
_entity_poly.entity_id
_entity_poly.type
_entity_poly.pdbx_seq_one_letter_code
_entity_poly.pdbx_strand_id
1 'polypeptide(L)'
;MDSAPVILARALGDFTQWALGRALAAGVRRLYFLSRDGWYPFQLGEALCRGWDLPIECRYLYGSRRAWRLPLAHRDPARLVGQLCGKGGGATLGDILFQAGLSPREAGAAAALLGLPQELPLSPGQRRELAPRLLVCPAFLHP
;
A
#
# COMPACT_ATOMS: atom_id res chain seq x y z
N MET A 1 -0.73 -12.43 34.40
CA MET A 1 -0.17 -11.17 33.88
C MET A 1 -0.24 -11.26 32.37
N ASP A 2 -0.95 -10.34 31.73
CA ASP A 2 -1.23 -10.42 30.29
C ASP A 2 0.08 -10.27 29.49
N SER A 3 0.49 -11.31 28.76
CA SER A 3 1.77 -11.38 28.06
C SER A 3 1.76 -10.68 26.70
N ALA A 4 0.58 -10.28 26.21
CA ALA A 4 0.42 -9.67 24.89
C ALA A 4 1.27 -8.40 24.68
N PRO A 5 1.38 -7.45 25.64
CA PRO A 5 2.20 -6.25 25.45
C PRO A 5 3.69 -6.56 25.31
N VAL A 6 4.20 -7.54 26.06
CA VAL A 6 5.61 -7.93 26.02
C VAL A 6 5.95 -8.60 24.69
N ILE A 7 5.08 -9.50 24.24
CA ILE A 7 5.23 -10.17 22.94
C ILE A 7 5.21 -9.14 21.81
N LEU A 8 4.27 -8.19 21.84
CA LEU A 8 4.16 -7.14 20.84
C LEU A 8 5.40 -6.24 20.82
N ALA A 9 5.85 -5.79 21.99
CA ALA A 9 7.05 -4.97 22.11
C ALA A 9 8.29 -5.69 21.55
N ARG A 10 8.43 -6.99 21.83
CA ARG A 10 9.53 -7.80 21.30
C ARG A 10 9.47 -7.94 19.79
N ALA A 11 8.31 -8.31 19.25
CA ALA A 11 8.12 -8.47 17.81
C ALA A 11 8.38 -7.16 17.06
N LEU A 12 7.92 -6.03 17.61
CA LEU A 12 8.17 -4.71 17.07
C LEU A 12 9.67 -4.37 17.07
N GLY A 13 10.36 -4.69 18.17
CA GLY A 13 11.80 -4.49 18.31
C GLY A 13 12.61 -5.30 17.32
N ASP A 14 12.32 -6.60 17.24
CA ASP A 14 13.01 -7.51 16.32
C ASP A 14 12.78 -7.09 14.86
N PHE A 15 11.55 -6.69 14.50
CA PHE A 15 11.24 -6.16 13.16
C PHE A 15 12.01 -4.88 12.85
N THR A 16 12.05 -3.93 13.79
CA THR A 16 12.71 -2.63 13.58
C THR A 16 14.22 -2.80 13.43
N GLN A 17 14.83 -3.63 14.27
CA GLN A 17 16.26 -3.96 14.16
C GLN A 17 16.58 -4.66 12.84
N TRP A 18 15.76 -5.62 12.43
CA TRP A 18 15.89 -6.27 11.13
C TRP A 18 15.82 -5.26 9.98
N ALA A 19 14.86 -4.33 9.99
CA ALA A 19 14.70 -3.32 8.95
C ALA A 19 15.92 -2.38 8.87
N LEU A 20 16.45 -1.93 10.01
CA LEU A 20 17.68 -1.13 10.07
C LEU A 20 18.89 -1.91 9.56
N GLY A 21 19.06 -3.17 9.96
CA GLY A 21 20.15 -4.03 9.49
C GLY A 21 20.12 -4.22 7.96
N ARG A 22 18.91 -4.39 7.39
CA ARG A 22 18.72 -4.43 5.93
C ARG A 22 19.10 -3.12 5.25
N ALA A 23 18.75 -1.98 5.84
CA ALA A 23 19.11 -0.68 5.30
C ALA A 23 20.63 -0.46 5.31
N LEU A 24 21.32 -0.81 6.41
CA LEU A 24 22.78 -0.76 6.51
C LEU A 24 23.44 -1.63 5.43
N ALA A 25 23.03 -2.89 5.31
CA ALA A 25 23.58 -3.83 4.33
C ALA A 25 23.37 -3.36 2.88
N ALA A 26 22.32 -2.60 2.61
CA ALA A 26 22.02 -2.03 1.30
C ALA A 26 22.62 -0.62 1.08
N GLY A 27 23.38 -0.06 2.03
CA GLY A 27 23.91 1.30 1.95
C GLY A 27 22.84 2.39 1.97
N VAL A 28 21.62 2.09 2.44
CA VAL A 28 20.51 3.03 2.51
C VAL A 28 20.70 3.96 3.71
N ARG A 29 20.86 5.26 3.42
CA ARG A 29 21.06 6.30 4.44
C ARG A 29 19.78 6.87 5.05
N ARG A 30 18.63 6.58 4.44
CA ARG A 30 17.34 7.11 4.88
C ARG A 30 16.25 6.06 4.77
N LEU A 31 15.60 5.76 5.89
CA LEU A 31 14.52 4.79 5.96
C LEU A 31 13.20 5.51 6.27
N TYR A 32 12.20 5.30 5.40
CA TYR A 32 10.87 5.89 5.55
C TYR A 32 9.91 4.87 6.14
N PHE A 33 9.28 5.24 7.26
CA PHE A 33 8.21 4.49 7.89
C PHE A 33 6.87 5.10 7.50
N LEU A 34 5.99 4.29 6.92
CA LEU A 34 4.72 4.74 6.39
C LEU A 34 3.64 4.77 7.49
N SER A 35 2.70 5.70 7.35
CA SER A 35 1.57 5.80 8.30
C SER A 35 0.72 4.53 8.39
N ARG A 36 -0.02 4.40 9.51
CA ARG A 36 -0.79 3.23 10.00
C ARG A 36 0.04 2.28 10.86
N ASP A 37 0.99 1.57 10.25
CA ASP A 37 1.75 0.51 10.95
C ASP A 37 3.18 0.96 11.29
N GLY A 38 3.66 2.06 10.70
CA GLY A 38 5.04 2.52 10.83
C GLY A 38 5.31 3.50 11.98
N TRP A 39 4.31 3.94 12.75
CA TRP A 39 4.53 4.94 13.82
C TRP A 39 5.45 4.42 14.93
N TYR A 40 5.13 3.25 15.50
CA TYR A 40 5.96 2.67 16.56
C TYR A 40 7.33 2.18 16.06
N PRO A 41 7.44 1.51 14.89
CA PRO A 41 8.75 1.20 14.31
C PRO A 41 9.60 2.44 14.03
N PHE A 42 8.99 3.56 13.61
CA PHE A 42 9.69 4.83 13.42
C PHE A 42 10.32 5.34 14.71
N GLN A 43 9.50 5.45 15.77
CA GLN A 43 9.97 5.91 17.09
C GLN A 43 11.08 5.01 17.64
N LEU A 44 10.93 3.70 17.51
CA LEU A 44 11.96 2.76 17.92
C LEU A 44 13.21 2.86 17.05
N GLY A 45 13.06 3.02 15.74
CA GLY A 45 14.15 3.20 14.80
C GLY A 45 14.97 4.44 15.11
N GLU A 46 14.33 5.57 15.43
CA GLU A 46 15.01 6.79 15.88
C GLU A 46 15.78 6.59 17.19
N ALA A 47 15.20 5.85 18.14
CA ALA A 47 15.88 5.54 19.40
C ALA A 47 17.11 4.65 19.18
N LEU A 48 16.99 3.61 18.35
CA LEU A 48 18.07 2.69 18.02
C LEU A 48 19.18 3.36 17.21
N CYS A 49 18.84 4.15 16.17
CA CYS A 49 19.84 4.88 15.39
C CYS A 49 20.66 5.83 16.25
N ARG A 50 20.02 6.55 17.20
CA ARG A 50 20.74 7.41 18.15
C ARG A 50 21.58 6.61 19.15
N GLY A 51 21.02 5.54 19.70
CA GLY A 51 21.69 4.72 20.73
C GLY A 51 22.89 3.93 20.21
N TRP A 52 22.90 3.60 18.92
CA TRP A 52 23.95 2.79 18.28
C TRP A 52 24.79 3.57 17.27
N ASP A 53 24.61 4.89 17.18
CA ASP A 53 25.30 5.78 16.23
C ASP A 53 25.22 5.28 14.77
N LEU A 54 24.02 4.85 14.35
CA LEU A 54 23.83 4.34 13.00
C LEU A 54 23.74 5.49 11.98
N PRO A 55 24.36 5.35 10.79
CA PRO A 55 24.29 6.35 9.73
C PRO A 55 22.98 6.32 8.94
N ILE A 56 21.85 6.05 9.63
CA ILE A 56 20.51 5.98 9.04
C ILE A 56 19.62 7.07 9.63
N GLU A 57 19.10 7.91 8.75
CA GLU A 57 18.03 8.85 9.08
C GLU A 57 16.66 8.14 8.97
N CYS A 58 15.95 8.04 10.09
CA CYS A 58 14.57 7.58 10.12
C CYS A 58 13.62 8.75 9.82
N ARG A 59 12.66 8.56 8.91
CA ARG A 59 11.60 9.54 8.64
C ARG A 59 10.23 8.90 8.68
N TYR A 60 9.26 9.63 9.20
CA TYR A 60 7.86 9.24 9.13
C TYR A 60 7.16 9.92 7.95
N LEU A 61 6.43 9.14 7.16
CA LEU A 61 5.73 9.64 5.99
C LEU A 61 4.23 9.40 6.11
N TYR A 62 3.50 10.51 6.20
CA TYR A 62 2.05 10.53 6.17
C TYR A 62 1.55 10.15 4.78
N GLY A 63 0.68 9.13 4.70
CA GLY A 63 0.12 8.73 3.43
C GLY A 63 -0.89 7.60 3.56
N SER A 64 -2.09 7.81 3.04
CA SER A 64 -3.03 6.72 2.84
C SER A 64 -2.45 5.69 1.87
N ARG A 65 -2.88 4.41 1.97
CA ARG A 65 -2.53 3.38 0.98
C ARG A 65 -2.83 3.82 -0.47
N ARG A 66 -3.82 4.68 -0.66
CA ARG A 66 -4.21 5.23 -1.97
C ARG A 66 -3.11 6.08 -2.60
N ALA A 67 -2.39 6.89 -1.81
CA ALA A 67 -1.29 7.72 -2.33
C ALA A 67 -0.19 6.88 -2.99
N TRP A 68 -0.03 5.63 -2.54
CA TRP A 68 0.97 4.69 -3.03
C TRP A 68 0.51 3.85 -4.22
N ARG A 69 -0.80 3.85 -4.52
CA ARG A 69 -1.37 3.03 -5.61
C ARG A 69 -1.16 3.64 -6.99
N LEU A 70 -1.14 4.97 -7.11
CA LEU A 70 -0.81 5.65 -8.36
C LEU A 70 0.62 5.31 -8.86
N PRO A 71 1.69 5.43 -8.05
CA PRO A 71 3.02 4.96 -8.44
C PRO A 71 3.06 3.46 -8.77
N LEU A 72 2.30 2.64 -8.05
CA LEU A 72 2.22 1.21 -8.33
C LEU A 72 1.52 0.92 -9.66
N ALA A 73 0.49 1.69 -10.03
CA ALA A 73 -0.20 1.55 -11.33
C ALA A 73 0.78 1.68 -12.49
N HIS A 74 1.70 2.65 -12.41
CA HIS A 74 2.72 2.87 -13.45
C HIS A 74 3.88 1.86 -13.39
N ARG A 75 4.27 1.41 -12.19
CA ARG A 75 5.45 0.54 -12.02
C ARG A 75 5.14 -0.94 -12.19
N ASP A 76 3.98 -1.39 -11.70
CA ASP A 76 3.54 -2.78 -11.69
C ASP A 76 2.00 -2.86 -11.64
N PRO A 77 1.33 -2.60 -12.78
CA PRO A 77 -0.13 -2.60 -12.83
C PRO A 77 -0.74 -3.97 -12.53
N ALA A 78 -0.05 -5.06 -12.87
CA ALA A 78 -0.47 -6.42 -12.54
C ALA A 78 -0.58 -6.62 -11.01
N ARG A 79 0.42 -6.16 -10.26
CA ARG A 79 0.38 -6.20 -8.80
C ARG A 79 -0.70 -5.31 -8.21
N LEU A 80 -0.92 -4.11 -8.77
CA LEU A 80 -2.01 -3.24 -8.33
C LEU A 80 -3.36 -3.93 -8.51
N VAL A 81 -3.64 -4.44 -9.71
CA VAL A 81 -4.91 -5.12 -10.02
C VAL A 81 -5.10 -6.35 -9.12
N GLY A 82 -4.05 -7.14 -8.89
CA GLY A 82 -4.11 -8.26 -7.95
C GLY A 82 -4.50 -7.84 -6.53
N GLN A 83 -4.01 -6.69 -6.05
CA GLN A 83 -4.39 -6.14 -4.74
C GLN A 83 -5.82 -5.62 -4.72
N LEU A 84 -6.29 -4.99 -5.80
CA LEU A 84 -7.62 -4.40 -5.90
C LEU A 84 -8.72 -5.45 -6.08
N CYS A 85 -8.47 -6.47 -6.89
CA CYS A 85 -9.41 -7.54 -7.19
C CYS A 85 -9.32 -8.72 -6.21
N GLY A 86 -8.38 -8.68 -5.26
CA GLY A 86 -8.22 -9.66 -4.18
C GLY A 86 -9.25 -9.53 -3.05
N LYS A 87 -9.01 -10.27 -1.96
CA LYS A 87 -9.85 -10.20 -0.75
C LYS A 87 -9.77 -8.79 -0.14
N GLY A 88 -10.90 -8.09 -0.07
CA GLY A 88 -10.99 -6.73 0.48
C GLY A 88 -10.91 -5.59 -0.56
N GLY A 89 -10.99 -5.91 -1.86
CA GLY A 89 -11.31 -4.89 -2.87
C GLY A 89 -12.63 -4.17 -2.55
N GLY A 90 -12.87 -3.01 -3.12
CA GLY A 90 -14.13 -2.26 -2.95
C GLY A 90 -15.41 -3.09 -3.14
N ALA A 91 -16.54 -2.69 -2.54
CA ALA A 91 -17.80 -3.41 -2.72
C ALA A 91 -18.32 -3.29 -4.15
N THR A 92 -18.05 -2.15 -4.78
CA THR A 92 -18.46 -1.79 -6.14
C THR A 92 -17.27 -1.57 -7.10
N LEU A 93 -17.56 -1.42 -8.40
CA LEU A 93 -16.55 -0.98 -9.38
C LEU A 93 -15.98 0.39 -9.01
N GLY A 94 -16.84 1.35 -8.64
CA GLY A 94 -16.46 2.69 -8.24
C GLY A 94 -15.53 2.67 -7.04
N ASP A 95 -15.81 1.82 -6.04
CA ASP A 95 -14.92 1.64 -4.89
C ASP A 95 -13.55 1.12 -5.31
N ILE A 96 -13.48 0.18 -6.26
CA ILE A 96 -12.22 -0.36 -6.79
C ILE A 96 -11.42 0.73 -7.52
N LEU A 97 -12.06 1.53 -8.37
CA LEU A 97 -11.42 2.61 -9.13
C LEU A 97 -10.95 3.73 -8.20
N PHE A 98 -11.79 4.15 -7.25
CA PHE A 98 -11.42 5.09 -6.20
C PHE A 98 -10.24 4.59 -5.37
N GLN A 99 -10.26 3.31 -5.03
CA GLN A 99 -9.18 2.63 -4.33
C GLN A 99 -7.89 2.61 -5.14
N ALA A 100 -7.94 2.50 -6.47
CA ALA A 100 -6.78 2.58 -7.35
C ALA A 100 -6.14 3.98 -7.38
N GLY A 101 -6.86 5.00 -6.93
CA GLY A 101 -6.38 6.38 -6.87
C GLY A 101 -6.99 7.30 -7.94
N LEU A 102 -7.95 6.82 -8.72
CA LEU A 102 -8.59 7.60 -9.77
C LEU A 102 -9.49 8.70 -9.19
N SER A 103 -9.52 9.85 -9.85
CA SER A 103 -10.51 10.90 -9.62
C SER A 103 -11.91 10.46 -10.08
N PRO A 104 -13.00 11.11 -9.63
CA PRO A 104 -14.35 10.76 -10.09
C PRO A 104 -14.51 10.82 -11.62
N ARG A 105 -13.79 11.73 -12.28
CA ARG A 105 -13.80 11.87 -13.74
C ARG A 105 -13.11 10.69 -14.42
N GLU A 106 -11.92 10.33 -13.95
CA GLU A 106 -11.17 9.17 -14.46
C GLU A 106 -11.92 7.86 -14.23
N ALA A 107 -12.52 7.71 -13.04
CA ALA A 107 -13.34 6.56 -12.71
C ALA A 107 -14.55 6.43 -13.66
N GLY A 108 -15.19 7.56 -14.00
CA GLY A 108 -16.26 7.60 -15.01
C GLY A 108 -15.79 7.19 -16.40
N ALA A 109 -14.63 7.68 -16.84
CA ALA A 109 -14.04 7.29 -18.14
C ALA A 109 -13.68 5.80 -18.19
N ALA A 110 -13.05 5.28 -17.13
CA ALA A 110 -12.72 3.87 -17.01
C ALA A 110 -13.99 2.99 -16.99
N ALA A 111 -15.01 3.37 -16.23
CA ALA A 111 -16.30 2.67 -16.18
C ALA A 111 -16.99 2.63 -17.56
N ALA A 112 -16.96 3.74 -18.30
CA ALA A 112 -17.50 3.81 -19.65
C ALA A 112 -16.76 2.89 -20.64
N LEU A 113 -15.42 2.87 -20.62
CA LEU A 113 -14.62 1.97 -21.47
C LEU A 113 -14.81 0.50 -21.10
N LEU A 114 -15.02 0.21 -19.82
CA LEU A 114 -15.36 -1.12 -19.35
C LEU A 114 -16.81 -1.50 -19.67
N GLY A 115 -17.69 -0.54 -19.99
CA GLY A 115 -19.12 -0.80 -20.18
C GLY A 115 -19.82 -1.30 -18.92
N LEU A 116 -19.37 -0.86 -17.73
CA LEU A 116 -19.91 -1.26 -16.44
C LEU A 116 -20.26 -0.03 -15.59
N PRO A 117 -21.42 -0.01 -14.89
CA PRO A 117 -21.75 1.09 -14.00
C PRO A 117 -20.85 1.09 -12.74
N GLN A 118 -20.56 2.27 -12.20
CA GLN A 118 -19.67 2.39 -11.04
C GLN A 118 -20.29 1.77 -9.78
N GLU A 119 -21.61 1.85 -9.64
CA GLU A 119 -22.37 1.34 -8.51
C GLU A 119 -22.53 -0.20 -8.57
N LEU A 120 -22.04 -0.85 -9.63
CA LEU A 120 -22.15 -2.29 -9.80
C LEU A 120 -21.49 -3.02 -8.61
N PRO A 121 -22.25 -3.76 -7.79
CA PRO A 121 -21.66 -4.60 -6.77
C PRO A 121 -20.90 -5.76 -7.42
N LEU A 122 -19.69 -6.03 -6.94
CA LEU A 122 -18.82 -7.07 -7.51
C LEU A 122 -18.58 -8.18 -6.50
N SER A 123 -19.05 -9.38 -6.83
CA SER A 123 -18.70 -10.60 -6.12
C SER A 123 -17.21 -10.97 -6.31
N PRO A 124 -16.63 -11.84 -5.46
CA PRO A 124 -15.26 -12.31 -5.65
C PRO A 124 -14.99 -13.00 -7.00
N GLY A 125 -16.02 -13.59 -7.63
CA GLY A 125 -15.93 -14.14 -9.00
C GLY A 125 -15.77 -13.04 -10.03
N GLN A 126 -16.70 -12.08 -10.02
CA GLN A 126 -16.71 -10.95 -10.97
C GLN A 126 -15.45 -10.08 -10.86
N ARG A 127 -14.85 -9.96 -9.67
CA ARG A 127 -13.56 -9.26 -9.51
C ARG A 127 -12.41 -9.94 -10.23
N ARG A 128 -12.38 -11.28 -10.22
CA ARG A 128 -11.36 -12.06 -10.92
C ARG A 128 -11.51 -11.91 -12.44
N GLU A 129 -12.74 -11.82 -12.92
CA GLU A 129 -13.04 -11.54 -14.33
C GLU A 129 -12.77 -10.09 -14.73
N LEU A 130 -12.91 -9.15 -13.80
CA LEU A 130 -12.60 -7.73 -14.01
C LEU A 130 -11.08 -7.48 -14.11
N ALA A 131 -10.27 -8.25 -13.39
CA ALA A 131 -8.82 -8.08 -13.34
C ALA A 131 -8.14 -7.96 -14.73
N PRO A 132 -8.31 -8.91 -15.67
CA PRO A 132 -7.70 -8.79 -16.99
C PRO A 132 -8.23 -7.59 -17.79
N ARG A 133 -9.48 -7.17 -17.56
CA ARG A 133 -10.09 -6.02 -18.24
C ARG A 133 -9.50 -4.69 -17.76
N LEU A 134 -9.17 -4.58 -16.47
CA LEU A 134 -8.47 -3.41 -15.93
C LEU A 134 -7.06 -3.28 -16.51
N LEU A 135 -6.37 -4.39 -16.71
CA LEU A 135 -5.00 -4.41 -17.27
C LEU A 135 -4.91 -4.00 -18.74
N VAL A 136 -6.04 -3.88 -19.44
CA VAL A 136 -6.09 -3.39 -20.83
C VAL A 136 -6.86 -2.09 -20.95
N CYS A 137 -7.35 -1.52 -19.85
CA CYS A 137 -8.14 -0.29 -19.85
C CYS A 137 -7.21 0.94 -19.81
N PRO A 138 -7.13 1.75 -20.89
CA PRO A 138 -6.21 2.88 -20.95
C PRO A 138 -6.51 3.93 -19.87
N ALA A 139 -7.78 4.23 -19.62
CA ALA A 139 -8.21 5.19 -18.59
C ALA A 139 -7.92 4.72 -17.15
N PHE A 140 -7.58 3.44 -16.96
CA PHE A 140 -7.16 2.90 -15.67
C PHE A 140 -5.64 2.90 -15.50
N LEU A 141 -4.89 2.60 -16.56
CA LEU A 141 -3.42 2.52 -16.53
C LEU A 141 -2.73 3.88 -16.71
N HIS A 142 -3.38 4.77 -17.45
CA HIS A 142 -2.93 6.11 -17.77
C HIS A 142 -4.08 7.11 -17.53
N PRO A 143 -4.54 7.24 -16.27
CA PRO A 143 -5.60 8.18 -15.90
C PRO A 143 -5.19 9.64 -16.09
#